data_AF-A0AAV6TUE8-F1
#
_entry.id   AF-A0AAV6TUE8-F1
#
_cell.length_a   1.000
_cell.length_b   1.000
_cell.length_c   1.000
_cell.angle_alpha   90.00
_cell.angle_beta   90.00
_cell.angle_gamma   90.00
#
_symmetry.space_group_name_H-M   'P 1'
#
loop_
_entity.id
_entity.type
_entity.pdbx_description
1 polymer ?
#
loop_
_entity_poly.entity_id
_entity_poly.type
_entity_poly.pdbx_seq_one_letter_code
_entity_poly.pdbx_strand_id
1 'polypeptide(L)'
;MGRKCCVPGCNSNYDNTNVHSFAFPKDDRKSLWIKKINRAGFVPTKHSVVCIKHFSEQFFIHNHRVVKPDGTVLEVKRNMPILTSDAFPSLLTNSLVDLHEDPAPKRKAPEERLAEMRKRDDDNFANWNEKDIITSCSRLSGCCRSKIPKELQFI
;
A
#
# COMPACT_ATOMS: atom_id res chain seq x y z
N MET A 1 8.94 4.59 11.84
CA MET A 1 8.42 4.12 10.53
C MET A 1 9.33 3.03 9.99
N GLY A 2 8.80 1.84 9.70
CA GLY A 2 9.55 0.75 9.09
C GLY A 2 9.93 1.07 7.63
N ARG A 3 11.01 0.45 7.13
CA ARG A 3 11.41 0.57 5.71
C ARG A 3 10.40 -0.20 4.86
N LYS A 4 9.78 0.47 3.88
CA LYS A 4 8.77 -0.13 2.99
C LYS A 4 9.42 -0.84 1.82
N CYS A 5 8.84 -1.96 1.39
CA CYS A 5 9.30 -2.67 0.20
C CYS A 5 9.18 -1.77 -1.04
N CYS A 6 10.20 -1.74 -1.90
CA CYS A 6 10.20 -0.92 -3.11
C CYS A 6 9.54 -1.57 -4.32
N VAL A 7 9.20 -2.86 -4.23
CA VAL A 7 8.56 -3.63 -5.30
C VAL A 7 7.13 -3.12 -5.54
N PRO A 8 6.74 -2.79 -6.79
CA PRO A 8 5.38 -2.36 -7.11
C PRO A 8 4.32 -3.35 -6.64
N GLY A 9 3.23 -2.85 -6.08
CA GLY A 9 2.11 -3.68 -5.58
C GLY A 9 2.40 -4.43 -4.27
N CYS A 10 3.59 -4.28 -3.68
CA CYS A 10 3.94 -4.96 -2.45
C CYS A 10 3.56 -4.13 -1.20
N ASN A 11 2.56 -4.60 -0.47
CA ASN A 11 2.10 -3.98 0.78
C ASN A 11 2.79 -4.56 2.03
N SER A 12 3.84 -5.36 1.85
CA SER A 12 4.62 -5.86 2.99
C SER A 12 5.19 -4.67 3.79
N ASN A 13 4.99 -4.69 5.11
CA ASN A 13 5.39 -3.64 6.05
C ASN A 13 4.55 -2.34 6.05
N TYR A 14 3.32 -2.36 5.50
CA TYR A 14 2.35 -1.27 5.68
C TYR A 14 1.52 -1.43 6.97
N ASP A 15 1.08 -2.66 7.30
CA ASP A 15 0.10 -2.93 8.37
C ASP A 15 0.72 -3.55 9.63
N ASN A 16 1.77 -2.93 10.19
CA ASN A 16 2.54 -3.45 11.35
C ASN A 16 3.14 -4.86 11.18
N THR A 17 3.04 -5.47 10.00
CA THR A 17 3.67 -6.75 9.67
C THR A 17 5.15 -6.53 9.37
N ASN A 18 5.99 -6.71 10.38
CA ASN A 18 7.44 -6.63 10.24
C ASN A 18 7.97 -7.84 9.45
N VAL A 19 7.99 -7.70 8.13
CA VAL A 19 8.60 -8.69 7.23
C VAL A 19 10.08 -8.36 7.05
N HIS A 20 10.93 -9.39 7.11
CA HIS A 20 12.35 -9.24 6.84
C HIS A 20 12.59 -8.63 5.45
N SER A 21 13.50 -7.67 5.40
CA SER A 21 13.77 -6.88 4.22
C SER A 21 15.26 -6.73 4.01
N PHE A 22 15.69 -6.84 2.76
CA PHE A 22 17.08 -6.76 2.34
C PHE A 22 17.34 -5.42 1.65
N ALA A 23 18.46 -4.79 1.99
CA ALA A 23 18.92 -3.59 1.31
C ALA A 23 19.51 -3.95 -0.05
N PHE A 24 19.57 -2.97 -0.95
CA PHE A 24 20.24 -3.17 -2.24
C PHE A 24 21.73 -3.47 -2.03
N PRO A 25 22.27 -4.47 -2.76
CA PRO A 25 23.71 -4.75 -2.73
C PRO A 25 24.50 -3.56 -3.29
N LYS A 26 25.77 -3.47 -2.91
CA LYS A 26 26.72 -2.48 -3.47
C LYS A 26 27.36 -2.96 -4.77
N ASP A 27 27.27 -4.25 -5.04
CA ASP A 27 27.89 -4.92 -6.19
C ASP A 27 27.03 -4.77 -7.46
N ASP A 28 27.52 -5.31 -8.59
CA ASP A 28 26.86 -5.31 -9.90
C ASP A 28 25.44 -5.88 -9.88
N ARG A 29 25.13 -6.69 -8.88
CA ARG A 29 23.81 -7.26 -8.56
C ARG A 29 22.73 -6.19 -8.38
N LYS A 30 23.13 -4.98 -7.99
CA LYS A 30 22.23 -3.84 -7.88
C LYS A 30 21.52 -3.59 -9.22
N SER A 31 22.26 -3.63 -10.32
CA SER A 31 21.70 -3.45 -11.67
C SER A 31 20.72 -4.58 -12.02
N LEU A 32 21.05 -5.83 -11.66
CA LEU A 32 20.17 -6.98 -11.86
C LEU A 32 18.86 -6.85 -11.08
N TRP A 33 18.93 -6.40 -9.82
CA TRP A 33 17.75 -6.19 -8.99
C TRP A 33 16.86 -5.09 -9.58
N ILE A 34 17.43 -3.96 -10.01
CA ILE A 34 16.68 -2.88 -10.66
C ILE A 34 15.99 -3.41 -11.93
N LYS A 35 16.73 -4.15 -12.77
CA LYS A 35 16.20 -4.75 -14.01
C LYS A 35 15.06 -5.71 -13.73
N LYS A 36 15.18 -6.56 -12.70
CA LYS A 36 14.13 -7.51 -12.33
C LYS A 36 12.89 -6.80 -11.80
N ILE A 37 13.05 -5.80 -10.93
CA ILE A 37 11.93 -5.02 -10.38
C ILE A 37 11.17 -4.27 -11.48
N ASN A 38 11.84 -3.92 -12.58
CA ASN A 38 11.26 -3.33 -13.79
C ASN A 38 10.35 -2.12 -13.49
N ARG A 39 10.77 -1.24 -12.58
CA ARG A 39 10.02 -0.03 -12.22
C ARG A 39 10.56 1.16 -12.98
N ALA A 40 9.72 1.78 -13.81
CA ALA A 40 10.08 2.94 -14.62
C ALA A 40 10.64 4.08 -13.75
N GLY A 41 11.79 4.63 -14.14
CA GLY A 41 12.45 5.75 -13.46
C GLY A 41 12.93 5.47 -12.03
N PHE A 42 12.97 4.21 -11.60
CA PHE A 42 13.33 3.89 -10.22
C PHE A 42 14.84 3.91 -9.97
N VAL A 43 15.26 4.81 -9.08
CA VAL A 43 16.64 4.87 -8.58
C VAL A 43 16.66 4.38 -7.13
N PRO A 44 17.29 3.23 -6.82
CA PRO A 44 17.37 2.73 -5.45
C PRO A 44 18.23 3.65 -4.58
N THR A 45 17.66 4.04 -3.45
CA THR A 45 18.30 4.86 -2.41
C THR A 45 18.78 3.97 -1.25
N LYS A 46 19.49 4.56 -0.27
CA LYS A 46 19.90 3.85 0.96
C LYS A 46 18.74 3.29 1.80
N HIS A 47 17.53 3.79 1.58
CA HIS A 47 16.32 3.36 2.28
C HIS A 47 15.47 2.38 1.46
N SER A 48 15.81 2.18 0.19
CA SER A 48 15.13 1.23 -0.68
C SER A 48 15.48 -0.19 -0.22
N VAL A 49 14.45 -0.98 0.07
CA VAL A 49 14.58 -2.37 0.50
C VAL A 49 13.60 -3.27 -0.26
N VAL A 50 13.96 -4.54 -0.38
CA VAL A 50 13.11 -5.59 -0.96
C VAL A 50 12.80 -6.60 0.12
N CYS A 51 11.53 -6.93 0.33
CA CYS A 51 11.13 -7.89 1.36
C CYS A 51 11.50 -9.34 0.96
N ILE A 52 11.63 -10.22 1.96
CA ILE A 52 12.01 -11.63 1.78
C ILE A 52 11.10 -12.39 0.82
N LYS A 53 9.82 -11.99 0.72
CA LYS A 53 8.82 -12.63 -0.15
C LYS A 53 9.17 -12.60 -1.63
N HIS A 54 10.07 -11.71 -2.05
CA HIS A 54 10.46 -11.58 -3.46
C HIS A 54 11.66 -12.45 -3.85
N PHE A 55 12.27 -13.14 -2.89
CA PHE A 55 13.42 -14.02 -3.12
C PHE A 55 12.97 -15.47 -3.01
N SER A 56 13.51 -16.32 -3.90
CA SER A 56 13.35 -17.76 -3.80
C SER A 56 14.14 -18.29 -2.59
N GLU A 57 13.61 -19.31 -1.92
CA GLU A 57 14.23 -19.92 -0.74
C GLU A 57 15.63 -20.49 -1.00
N GLN A 58 15.91 -20.87 -2.25
CA GLN A 58 17.23 -21.34 -2.68
C GLN A 58 18.35 -20.32 -2.43
N PHE A 59 18.01 -19.03 -2.35
CA PHE A 59 18.96 -17.95 -2.13
C PHE A 59 19.20 -17.65 -0.65
N PHE A 60 18.55 -18.38 0.28
CA PHE A 60 18.65 -18.13 1.71
C PHE A 60 19.71 -19.00 2.39
N ILE A 61 20.73 -18.32 2.94
CA ILE A 61 21.74 -18.90 3.81
C ILE A 61 21.24 -18.81 5.25
N HIS A 62 20.80 -19.95 5.79
CA HIS A 62 20.28 -20.07 7.15
C HIS A 62 21.35 -20.40 8.19
N ASN A 63 22.50 -20.96 7.78
CA ASN A 63 23.56 -21.40 8.67
C ASN A 63 24.85 -20.63 8.39
N HIS A 64 25.58 -20.28 9.45
CA HIS A 64 26.92 -19.72 9.36
C HIS A 64 27.94 -20.85 9.57
N ARG A 65 28.85 -21.03 8.61
CA ARG A 65 29.96 -21.99 8.69
C ARG A 65 31.23 -21.25 9.08
N VAL A 66 31.86 -21.67 10.18
CA VAL A 66 33.18 -21.20 10.62
C VAL A 66 34.11 -22.40 10.74
N VAL A 67 35.26 -22.32 10.08
CA VAL A 67 36.32 -23.31 10.26
C VAL A 67 37.24 -22.82 11.36
N LYS A 68 37.40 -23.60 12.43
CA LYS A 68 38.37 -23.32 13.49
C LYS A 68 39.79 -23.59 13.00
N PRO A 69 40.83 -23.04 13.66
CA PRO A 69 42.22 -23.40 13.41
C PRO A 69 42.48 -24.92 13.48
N ASP A 70 41.74 -25.62 14.34
CA ASP A 70 41.82 -27.07 14.55
C ASP A 70 41.15 -27.90 13.43
N GLY A 71 40.68 -27.26 12.34
CA GLY A 71 39.99 -27.90 11.23
C GLY A 71 38.53 -28.29 11.51
N THR A 72 38.05 -28.14 12.75
CA THR A 72 36.65 -28.40 13.09
C THR A 72 35.73 -27.34 12.47
N VAL A 73 34.68 -27.79 11.78
CA VAL A 73 33.64 -26.92 11.22
C VAL A 73 32.54 -26.71 12.26
N LEU A 74 32.29 -25.46 12.63
CA LEU A 74 31.13 -25.08 13.42
C LEU A 74 30.02 -24.55 12.51
N GLU A 75 28.84 -25.14 12.63
CA GLU A 75 27.61 -24.65 11.99
C GLU A 75 26.69 -24.05 13.04
N VAL A 76 26.39 -22.76 12.89
CA VAL A 76 25.48 -22.04 13.77
C VAL A 76 24.30 -21.54 12.96
N LYS A 77 23.08 -21.93 13.38
CA LYS A 77 21.84 -21.44 12.77
C LYS A 77 21.71 -19.93 13.01
N ARG A 78 21.37 -19.20 11.96
CA ARG A 78 21.13 -17.77 12.01
C ARG A 78 19.68 -17.49 12.39
N ASN A 79 19.47 -16.45 13.20
CA ASN A 79 18.14 -15.91 13.44
C ASN A 79 17.57 -15.21 12.19
N MET A 80 18.45 -14.71 11.32
CA MET A 80 18.11 -13.97 10.12
C MET A 80 18.86 -14.56 8.91
N PRO A 81 18.13 -15.01 7.86
CA PRO A 81 18.77 -15.53 6.66
C PRO A 81 19.53 -14.41 5.93
N ILE A 82 20.65 -14.77 5.30
CA ILE A 82 21.38 -13.88 4.38
C ILE A 82 21.12 -14.36 2.95
N LEU A 83 21.14 -13.42 2.00
CA LEU A 83 21.10 -13.73 0.58
C LEU A 83 22.46 -14.21 0.07
N THR A 84 22.46 -15.25 -0.76
CA THR A 84 23.65 -15.68 -1.51
C THR A 84 24.17 -14.56 -2.41
N SER A 85 25.41 -14.71 -2.90
CA SER A 85 26.01 -13.76 -3.82
C SER A 85 25.24 -13.69 -5.15
N ASP A 86 24.66 -14.77 -5.63
CA ASP A 86 23.89 -14.81 -6.88
C ASP A 86 22.41 -14.41 -6.73
N ALA A 87 21.96 -14.09 -5.52
CA ALA A 87 20.55 -13.82 -5.24
C ALA A 87 19.98 -12.62 -6.01
N PHE A 88 18.79 -12.79 -6.59
CA PHE A 88 18.00 -11.73 -7.19
C PHE A 88 16.51 -11.90 -6.86
N PRO A 89 15.73 -10.81 -6.86
CA PRO A 89 14.30 -10.90 -6.64
C PRO A 89 13.64 -11.54 -7.87
N SER A 90 13.19 -12.78 -7.72
CA SER A 90 12.58 -13.59 -8.78
C SER A 90 11.06 -13.69 -8.67
N LEU A 91 10.50 -13.48 -7.46
CA LEU A 91 9.08 -13.65 -7.17
C LEU A 91 8.37 -12.28 -7.15
N LEU A 92 8.29 -11.66 -8.33
CA LEU A 92 7.61 -10.39 -8.51
C LEU A 92 6.21 -10.66 -9.05
N THR A 93 5.24 -10.78 -8.14
CA THR A 93 3.85 -11.15 -8.44
C THR A 93 3.10 -10.13 -9.30
N ASN A 94 3.69 -8.96 -9.58
CA ASN A 94 3.04 -7.88 -10.32
C ASN A 94 3.52 -7.69 -11.76
N SER A 95 4.36 -8.58 -12.30
CA SER A 95 5.06 -8.32 -13.58
C SER A 95 4.23 -8.50 -14.85
N LEU A 96 2.93 -8.79 -14.80
CA LEU A 96 2.14 -9.07 -16.01
C LEU A 96 0.97 -8.10 -16.28
N VAL A 97 0.70 -7.13 -15.42
CA VAL A 97 -0.52 -6.30 -15.54
C VAL A 97 -0.30 -4.85 -15.98
N ASP A 98 0.94 -4.35 -16.04
CA ASP A 98 1.21 -2.93 -16.35
C ASP A 98 1.66 -2.65 -17.80
N LEU A 99 1.39 -3.56 -18.75
CA LEU A 99 1.63 -3.26 -20.19
C LEU A 99 0.51 -2.44 -20.84
N HIS A 100 -0.55 -2.09 -20.11
CA HIS A 100 -1.46 -1.04 -20.55
C HIS A 100 -0.90 0.30 -20.07
N GLU A 101 0.07 0.84 -20.81
CA GLU A 101 0.48 2.24 -20.73
C GLU A 101 -0.64 3.13 -21.30
N ASP A 102 -1.83 3.09 -20.70
CA ASP A 102 -2.68 4.25 -20.81
C ASP A 102 -1.99 5.34 -20.01
N PRO A 103 -1.54 6.43 -20.66
CA PRO A 103 -0.81 7.48 -19.97
C PRO A 103 -1.65 7.95 -18.80
N ALA A 104 -1.04 7.99 -17.61
CA ALA A 104 -1.72 8.46 -16.40
C ALA A 104 -2.46 9.76 -16.74
N PRO A 105 -3.76 9.87 -16.39
CA PRO A 105 -4.56 11.01 -16.81
C PRO A 105 -3.86 12.29 -16.39
N LYS A 106 -3.67 13.20 -17.35
CA LYS A 106 -3.01 14.48 -17.10
C LYS A 106 -3.75 15.20 -15.97
N ARG A 107 -2.99 15.77 -15.04
CA ARG A 107 -3.57 16.55 -13.94
C ARG A 107 -4.38 17.70 -14.53
N LYS A 108 -5.69 17.72 -14.27
CA LYS A 108 -6.59 18.80 -14.70
C LYS A 108 -6.15 20.16 -14.16
N ALA A 109 -6.41 21.21 -14.93
CA ALA A 109 -6.16 22.58 -14.49
C ALA A 109 -6.98 22.89 -13.21
N PRO A 110 -6.55 23.84 -12.36
CA PRO A 110 -7.27 24.17 -11.13
C PRO A 110 -8.73 24.57 -11.37
N GLU A 111 -9.00 25.33 -12.43
CA GLU A 111 -10.34 25.81 -12.79
C GLU A 111 -11.26 24.66 -13.21
N GLU A 112 -10.77 23.75 -14.05
CA GLU A 112 -11.51 22.57 -14.50
C GLU A 112 -11.86 21.65 -13.32
N ARG A 113 -10.90 21.43 -12.40
CA ARG A 113 -11.15 20.67 -11.17
C ARG A 113 -12.23 21.33 -10.31
N LEU A 114 -12.23 22.66 -10.21
CA LEU A 114 -13.21 23.40 -9.42
C LEU A 114 -14.61 23.33 -10.04
N ALA A 115 -14.71 23.47 -11.37
CA ALA A 115 -15.97 23.34 -12.11
C ALA A 115 -16.59 21.95 -11.93
N GLU A 116 -15.77 20.90 -11.98
CA GLU A 116 -16.23 19.52 -11.73
C GLU A 116 -16.69 19.30 -10.30
N MET A 117 -15.96 19.82 -9.31
CA MET A 117 -16.39 19.74 -7.91
C MET A 117 -17.73 20.43 -7.71
N ARG A 118 -17.91 21.63 -8.27
CA ARG A 118 -19.18 22.36 -8.20
C ARG A 118 -20.32 21.59 -8.83
N LYS A 119 -20.12 21.06 -10.04
CA LYS A 119 -21.13 20.25 -10.73
C LYS A 119 -21.53 19.02 -9.90
N ARG A 120 -20.55 18.32 -9.33
CA ARG A 120 -20.81 17.17 -8.45
C ARG A 120 -21.62 17.58 -7.21
N ASP A 121 -21.31 18.73 -6.62
CA ASP A 121 -22.02 19.21 -5.45
C ASP A 121 -23.46 19.62 -5.80
N ASP A 122 -23.67 20.25 -6.96
CA ASP A 122 -25.00 20.58 -7.51
C ASP A 122 -25.82 19.31 -7.80
N ASP A 123 -25.21 18.30 -8.45
CA ASP A 123 -25.83 17.00 -8.73
C ASP A 123 -26.19 16.26 -7.42
N ASN A 124 -25.29 16.29 -6.43
CA ASN A 124 -25.55 15.71 -5.11
C ASN A 124 -26.70 16.42 -4.40
N PHE A 125 -26.77 17.73 -4.48
CA PHE A 125 -27.83 18.53 -3.88
C PHE A 125 -29.18 18.26 -4.55
N ALA A 126 -29.22 18.19 -5.89
CA ALA A 126 -30.42 17.82 -6.64
C ALA A 126 -30.92 16.42 -6.25
N ASN A 127 -30.02 15.42 -6.22
CA ASN A 127 -30.35 14.07 -5.79
C ASN A 127 -30.80 13.99 -4.32
N TRP A 128 -30.25 14.83 -3.44
CA TRP A 128 -30.72 14.94 -2.06
C TRP A 128 -32.14 15.52 -2.01
N ASN A 129 -32.40 16.58 -2.77
CA ASN A 129 -33.72 17.23 -2.84
C ASN A 129 -34.79 16.32 -3.46
N GLU A 130 -34.46 15.52 -4.47
CA GLU A 130 -35.37 14.50 -5.02
C GLU A 130 -35.75 13.42 -4.00
N LYS A 131 -34.82 13.09 -3.10
CA LYS A 131 -35.00 12.09 -2.04
C LYS A 131 -35.56 12.70 -0.76
N ASP A 132 -35.76 14.01 -0.71
CA ASP A 132 -36.32 14.66 0.47
C ASP A 132 -37.83 14.38 0.55
N ILE A 133 -38.23 13.68 1.61
CA ILE A 133 -39.60 13.26 1.87
C ILE A 133 -40.37 14.42 2.56
N ILE A 134 -39.65 15.42 3.08
CA ILE A 134 -40.19 16.55 3.83
C ILE A 134 -40.55 17.68 2.85
N THR A 135 -41.67 17.48 2.18
CA THR A 135 -42.21 18.42 1.18
C THR A 135 -42.94 19.62 1.79
N SER A 136 -43.17 19.64 3.11
CA SER A 136 -43.72 20.82 3.83
C SER A 136 -43.52 20.73 5.33
N CYS A 137 -43.39 21.88 6.00
CA CYS A 137 -43.26 22.00 7.46
C CYS A 137 -44.45 21.38 8.23
N SER A 138 -45.64 21.35 7.63
CA SER A 138 -46.83 20.71 8.20
C SER A 138 -46.67 19.20 8.39
N ARG A 139 -45.87 18.49 7.57
CA ARG A 139 -45.57 17.05 7.77
C ARG A 139 -44.66 16.78 8.97
N LEU A 140 -43.79 17.72 9.34
CA LEU A 140 -42.97 17.62 10.56
C LEU A 140 -43.82 17.73 11.83
N SER A 141 -44.91 18.51 11.79
CA SER A 141 -45.79 18.73 12.95
C SER A 141 -46.52 17.47 13.45
N GLY A 142 -46.74 16.48 12.57
CA GLY A 142 -47.36 15.19 12.92
C GLY A 142 -46.44 14.23 13.69
N CYS A 143 -45.13 14.30 13.47
CA CYS A 143 -44.15 13.49 14.21
C CYS A 143 -43.83 14.04 15.62
N CYS A 144 -44.02 15.34 15.85
CA CYS A 144 -43.76 15.97 17.16
C CYS A 144 -44.98 15.92 18.11
N ARG A 145 -46.22 15.84 17.61
CA ARG A 145 -47.42 15.77 18.47
C ARG A 145 -47.63 14.42 19.16
N SER A 146 -46.97 13.35 18.71
CA SER A 146 -47.08 12.02 19.33
C SER A 146 -46.08 11.77 20.47
N LYS A 147 -45.20 12.73 20.78
CA LYS A 147 -44.18 12.63 21.83
C LYS A 147 -44.26 13.67 22.94
N ILE A 148 -45.38 14.38 23.08
CA ILE A 148 -45.63 15.21 24.27
C ILE A 148 -46.49 14.38 25.22
N PRO A 149 -46.00 13.97 26.41
CA PRO A 149 -46.82 13.31 27.42
C PRO A 149 -48.01 14.21 27.77
N LYS A 150 -49.21 13.62 27.91
CA LYS A 150 -50.46 14.33 28.22
C LYS A 150 -50.50 15.00 29.61
N GLU A 151 -49.39 15.10 30.33
CA GLU A 151 -49.32 15.67 31.68
C GLU A 151 -48.92 17.15 31.73
N LEU A 152 -48.65 17.80 30.60
CA LEU A 152 -48.45 19.26 30.53
C LEU A 152 -49.60 19.98 29.82
N GLN A 153 -50.83 19.47 29.96
CA GLN A 153 -52.05 20.21 29.67
C GLN A 153 -52.77 20.57 30.97
N PHE A 154 -52.19 21.47 31.76
CA PHE A 154 -52.95 22.25 32.73
C PHE A 154 -52.50 23.70 32.74
N ILE A 155 -53.50 24.55 32.46
CA ILE A 155 -53.58 26.02 32.35
C ILE A 155 -53.08 26.60 31.01
#